data_AF-A0A2V5XLT2-F1
#
_entry.id   AF-A0A2V5XLT2-F1
#
_cell.length_a   1.000
_cell.length_b   1.000
_cell.length_c   1.000
_cell.angle_alpha   90.00
_cell.angle_beta   90.00
_cell.angle_gamma   90.00
#
_symmetry.space_group_name_H-M   'P 1'
#
loop_
_entity.id
_entity.type
_entity.pdbx_description
1 polymer ?
#
loop_
_entity_poly.entity_id
_entity_poly.type
_entity_poly.pdbx_seq_one_letter_code
_entity_poly.pdbx_strand_id
1 'polypeptide(L)'
;MTKKLNLAILLSLASTYVVLAQESPSPTPTPTPPSPTSSPARSVRISFVPPPLEGTISLGIYDNNSKLVRVLHQEAEPNEFTIGADALVTQWDGKNDDGEDLPAGKYHARGYLIGHSKVQDLGQAAAPPVEDDATANVKVKLTPNPLANDERPIVDLGVGFDEEGSFLKTIDGLPLCTISETPNLIRTSIKKNGEKSVDVWQDDGTRIVRFRISNIDKMMAFDCGDLELK
;
A
#
# COMPACT_ATOMS: atom_id res chain seq x y z
N MET A 1 11.46 54.43 -20.85
CA MET A 1 12.44 54.60 -21.95
C MET A 1 12.17 53.56 -23.02
N THR A 2 11.70 54.01 -24.19
CA THR A 2 11.33 53.24 -25.39
C THR A 2 12.51 53.15 -26.38
N LYS A 3 12.82 51.96 -26.90
CA LYS A 3 13.57 51.74 -28.18
C LYS A 3 13.07 50.41 -28.79
N LYS A 4 12.14 50.41 -29.74
CA LYS A 4 12.28 50.46 -31.22
C LYS A 4 12.97 49.23 -31.87
N LEU A 5 12.10 48.32 -32.34
CA LEU A 5 12.00 47.62 -33.64
C LEU A 5 13.23 47.52 -34.57
N ASN A 6 13.47 46.32 -35.11
CA ASN A 6 13.93 46.14 -36.49
C ASN A 6 13.22 44.94 -37.15
N LEU A 7 12.62 45.24 -38.30
CA LEU A 7 11.79 44.42 -39.16
C LEU A 7 12.61 44.08 -40.42
N ALA A 8 12.62 42.82 -40.86
CA ALA A 8 13.07 42.46 -42.20
C ALA A 8 11.97 41.66 -42.89
N ILE A 9 11.40 42.29 -43.91
CA ILE A 9 10.40 41.78 -44.84
C ILE A 9 11.13 41.09 -45.99
N LEU A 10 10.66 39.91 -46.42
CA LEU A 10 10.89 39.41 -47.77
C LEU A 10 9.57 38.91 -48.35
N LEU A 11 9.19 39.55 -49.45
CA LEU A 11 7.95 39.45 -50.21
C LEU A 11 8.12 38.53 -51.43
N SER A 12 6.95 38.14 -51.97
CA SER A 12 6.66 37.71 -53.36
C SER A 12 6.65 36.19 -53.59
N LEU A 13 5.72 35.59 -54.37
CA LEU A 13 4.77 36.10 -55.36
C LEU A 13 3.39 35.40 -55.26
N ALA A 14 2.37 36.13 -55.71
CA ALA A 14 1.03 35.65 -55.99
C ALA A 14 0.97 34.79 -57.27
N SER A 15 0.10 33.79 -57.28
CA SER A 15 -0.45 33.20 -58.51
C SER A 15 -1.94 32.94 -58.29
N THR A 16 -2.76 33.56 -59.15
CA THR A 16 -4.22 33.44 -59.14
C THR A 16 -4.63 32.49 -60.25
N TYR A 17 -5.46 31.49 -59.92
CA TYR A 17 -6.42 30.89 -60.85
C TYR A 17 -7.70 30.57 -60.07
N VAL A 18 -8.79 31.18 -60.50
CA VAL A 18 -10.16 30.79 -60.16
C VAL A 18 -10.51 29.58 -61.04
N VAL A 19 -11.25 28.59 -60.52
CA VAL A 19 -12.36 27.90 -61.22
C VAL A 19 -12.98 26.81 -60.31
N LEU A 20 -14.30 26.95 -60.14
CA LEU A 20 -15.41 26.00 -59.97
C LEU A 20 -15.30 24.80 -59.00
N ALA A 21 -16.32 24.75 -58.14
CA ALA A 21 -16.67 23.67 -57.24
C ALA A 21 -16.87 22.32 -57.98
N GLN A 22 -16.27 21.27 -57.41
CA GLN A 22 -16.63 19.89 -57.70
C GLN A 22 -16.72 19.15 -56.35
N GLU A 23 -17.95 18.81 -55.95
CA GLU A 23 -18.21 17.97 -54.79
C GLU A 23 -17.66 16.56 -55.10
N SER A 24 -16.65 16.15 -54.35
CA SER A 24 -16.00 14.83 -54.46
C SER A 24 -16.37 14.00 -53.22
N PRO A 25 -16.70 12.71 -53.37
CA PRO A 25 -17.31 11.92 -52.31
C PRO A 25 -16.38 11.75 -51.11
N SER A 26 -16.99 11.86 -49.92
CA SER A 26 -16.37 11.64 -48.61
C SER A 26 -15.66 10.28 -48.55
N PRO A 27 -14.38 10.20 -48.09
CA PRO A 27 -13.74 8.91 -47.90
C PRO A 27 -14.36 8.18 -46.71
N THR A 28 -14.76 6.93 -46.93
CA THR A 28 -15.11 5.95 -45.89
C THR A 28 -14.04 5.92 -44.80
N PRO A 29 -14.39 5.91 -43.50
CA PRO A 29 -13.39 5.79 -42.45
C PRO A 29 -12.71 4.42 -42.52
N THR A 30 -11.39 4.43 -42.73
CA THR A 30 -10.53 3.26 -42.54
C THR A 30 -10.64 2.79 -41.08
N PRO A 31 -10.81 1.48 -40.80
CA PRO A 31 -10.77 1.01 -39.42
C PRO A 31 -9.40 1.27 -38.82
N THR A 32 -9.37 2.02 -37.73
CA THR A 32 -8.20 2.21 -36.88
C THR A 32 -7.66 0.83 -36.46
N PRO A 33 -6.34 0.56 -36.57
CA PRO A 33 -5.78 -0.66 -35.99
C PRO A 33 -6.10 -0.69 -34.49
N PRO A 34 -6.47 -1.85 -33.90
CA PRO A 34 -6.71 -1.92 -32.47
C PRO A 34 -5.47 -1.44 -31.73
N SER A 35 -5.67 -0.52 -30.78
CA SER A 35 -4.69 -0.20 -29.74
C SER A 35 -4.09 -1.50 -29.19
N PRO A 36 -2.80 -1.52 -28.80
CA PRO A 36 -2.16 -2.74 -28.32
C PRO A 36 -3.02 -3.35 -27.24
N THR A 37 -3.52 -4.53 -27.56
CA THR A 37 -4.28 -5.44 -26.74
C THR A 37 -3.74 -5.40 -25.32
N SER A 38 -4.58 -4.99 -24.36
CA SER A 38 -4.29 -5.27 -22.95
C SER A 38 -3.96 -6.74 -22.85
N SER A 39 -2.73 -7.08 -22.48
CA SER A 39 -2.39 -8.41 -22.01
C SER A 39 -3.53 -8.87 -21.08
N PRO A 40 -4.05 -10.11 -21.19
CA PRO A 40 -5.11 -10.56 -20.30
C PRO A 40 -4.68 -10.23 -18.87
N ALA A 41 -5.47 -9.39 -18.19
CA ALA A 41 -5.17 -8.97 -16.84
C ALA A 41 -4.98 -10.24 -16.01
N ARG A 42 -3.76 -10.48 -15.54
CA ARG A 42 -3.40 -11.64 -14.74
C ARG A 42 -4.06 -11.50 -13.37
N SER A 43 -5.37 -11.76 -13.29
CA SER A 43 -6.13 -11.64 -12.05
C SER A 43 -6.15 -12.98 -11.32
N VAL A 44 -5.64 -12.97 -10.10
CA VAL A 44 -5.63 -14.10 -9.18
C VAL A 44 -6.68 -13.85 -8.10
N ARG A 45 -7.68 -14.74 -8.01
CA ARG A 45 -8.70 -14.69 -6.97
C ARG A 45 -8.12 -15.23 -5.66
N ILE A 46 -8.31 -14.49 -4.57
CA ILE A 46 -7.88 -14.85 -3.23
C ILE A 46 -9.14 -14.96 -2.36
N SER A 47 -9.29 -16.06 -1.63
CA SER A 47 -10.42 -16.26 -0.72
C SER A 47 -9.95 -16.84 0.60
N PHE A 48 -10.47 -16.31 1.70
CA PHE A 48 -10.12 -16.74 3.06
C PHE A 48 -11.31 -16.59 4.00
N VAL A 49 -11.34 -17.44 5.04
CA VAL A 49 -12.29 -17.28 6.14
C VAL A 49 -11.65 -16.32 7.15
N PRO A 50 -12.26 -15.16 7.44
CA PRO A 50 -11.66 -14.21 8.37
C PRO A 50 -11.61 -14.82 9.78
N PRO A 51 -10.54 -14.55 10.56
CA PRO A 51 -10.50 -14.93 11.97
C PRO A 51 -11.70 -14.38 12.75
N PRO A 52 -12.17 -15.06 13.81
CA PRO A 52 -13.31 -14.62 14.62
C PRO A 52 -12.92 -13.51 15.61
N LEU A 53 -12.51 -12.36 15.06
CA LEU A 53 -12.21 -11.13 15.77
C LEU A 53 -12.81 -9.97 14.96
N GLU A 54 -13.29 -8.93 15.63
CA GLU A 54 -13.75 -7.70 14.97
C GLU A 54 -12.58 -6.73 14.81
N GLY A 55 -12.47 -6.10 13.63
CA GLY A 55 -11.38 -5.18 13.33
C GLY A 55 -11.16 -4.97 11.84
N THR A 56 -9.99 -4.48 11.48
CA THR A 56 -9.56 -4.24 10.11
C THR A 56 -8.63 -5.34 9.61
N ILE A 57 -8.47 -5.45 8.30
CA ILE A 57 -7.69 -6.48 7.61
C ILE A 57 -6.50 -5.83 6.90
N SER A 58 -5.31 -6.29 7.23
CA SER A 58 -4.11 -6.07 6.41
C SER A 58 -3.72 -7.37 5.74
N LEU A 59 -3.56 -7.35 4.42
CA LEU A 59 -3.30 -8.53 3.58
C LEU A 59 -2.15 -8.22 2.61
N GLY A 60 -1.12 -9.05 2.64
CA GLY A 60 0.05 -8.94 1.76
C GLY A 60 0.18 -10.13 0.81
N ILE A 61 0.85 -9.89 -0.33
CA ILE A 61 1.33 -10.92 -1.24
C ILE A 61 2.84 -11.06 -1.08
N TYR A 62 3.31 -12.30 -0.98
CA TYR A 62 4.68 -12.64 -0.70
C TYR A 62 5.26 -13.52 -1.81
N ASP A 63 6.52 -13.31 -2.13
CA ASP A 63 7.27 -14.21 -3.00
C ASP A 63 7.70 -15.50 -2.27
N ASN A 64 8.35 -16.40 -2.99
CA ASN A 64 8.86 -17.67 -2.44
C ASN A 64 9.93 -17.50 -1.34
N ASN A 65 10.52 -16.30 -1.20
CA ASN A 65 11.47 -15.96 -0.14
C ASN A 65 10.78 -15.33 1.07
N SER A 66 9.44 -15.34 1.13
CA SER A 66 8.63 -14.64 2.14
C SER A 66 8.86 -13.13 2.16
N LYS A 67 9.32 -12.53 1.06
CA LYS A 67 9.42 -11.08 0.92
C LYS A 67 8.06 -10.54 0.49
N LEU A 68 7.56 -9.53 1.19
CA LEU A 68 6.38 -8.78 0.78
C LEU A 68 6.65 -8.11 -0.57
N VAL A 69 5.81 -8.39 -1.57
CA VAL A 69 5.90 -7.81 -2.91
C VAL A 69 4.74 -6.89 -3.24
N ARG A 70 3.64 -7.01 -2.50
CA ARG A 70 2.45 -6.17 -2.64
C ARG A 70 1.72 -6.06 -1.32
N VAL A 71 1.42 -4.84 -0.88
CA VAL A 71 0.34 -4.58 0.09
C VAL A 71 -0.96 -4.60 -0.69
N LEU A 72 -1.76 -5.65 -0.49
CA LEU A 72 -3.02 -5.80 -1.21
C LEU A 72 -4.14 -5.03 -0.54
N HIS A 73 -4.17 -5.08 0.79
CA HIS A 73 -5.09 -4.32 1.64
C HIS A 73 -4.35 -3.82 2.88
N GLN A 74 -4.59 -2.58 3.27
CA GLN A 74 -4.12 -1.97 4.50
C GLN A 74 -5.33 -1.44 5.26
N GLU A 75 -5.49 -1.89 6.50
CA GLU A 75 -6.59 -1.44 7.38
C GLU A 75 -8.00 -1.53 6.76
N ALA A 76 -8.20 -2.47 5.83
CA ALA A 76 -9.47 -2.61 5.12
C ALA A 76 -10.57 -3.13 6.05
N GLU A 77 -11.77 -2.57 5.92
CA GLU A 77 -12.96 -3.09 6.58
C GLU A 77 -13.43 -4.39 5.91
N PRO A 78 -14.04 -5.34 6.66
CA PRO A 78 -14.58 -6.57 6.07
C PRO A 78 -15.59 -6.36 4.94
N ASN A 79 -16.27 -5.20 4.91
CA ASN A 79 -17.26 -4.84 3.88
C ASN A 79 -16.63 -4.43 2.53
N GLU A 80 -15.31 -4.17 2.49
CA GLU A 80 -14.56 -3.86 1.28
C GLU A 80 -14.24 -5.12 0.46
N PHE A 81 -14.43 -6.30 1.06
CA PHE A 81 -14.26 -7.58 0.41
C PHE A 81 -15.57 -8.06 -0.21
N THR A 82 -15.48 -8.81 -1.30
CA THR A 82 -16.65 -9.51 -1.84
C THR A 82 -17.01 -10.69 -0.92
N ILE A 83 -18.28 -10.78 -0.53
CA ILE A 83 -18.80 -11.90 0.27
C ILE A 83 -19.01 -13.11 -0.65
N GLY A 84 -18.21 -14.16 -0.45
CA GLY A 84 -18.40 -15.49 -1.01
C GLY A 84 -19.43 -16.30 -0.23
N ALA A 85 -19.59 -17.59 -0.57
CA ALA A 85 -20.54 -18.47 0.13
C ALA A 85 -20.20 -18.62 1.63
N ASP A 86 -18.92 -18.69 1.95
CA ASP A 86 -18.37 -18.98 3.28
C ASP A 86 -17.04 -18.26 3.56
N ALA A 87 -16.67 -17.29 2.72
CA ALA A 87 -15.37 -16.63 2.74
C ALA A 87 -15.45 -15.16 2.30
N LEU A 88 -14.45 -14.37 2.71
CA LEU A 88 -14.16 -13.08 2.07
C LEU A 88 -13.31 -13.31 0.82
N VAL A 89 -13.51 -12.48 -0.19
CA VAL A 89 -12.87 -12.62 -1.50
C VAL A 89 -12.31 -11.28 -1.96
N THR A 90 -11.06 -11.32 -2.44
CA THR A 90 -10.38 -10.22 -3.15
C THR A 90 -9.67 -10.75 -4.40
N GLN A 91 -9.10 -9.85 -5.19
CA GLN A 91 -8.30 -10.19 -6.36
C GLN A 91 -6.94 -9.47 -6.30
N TRP A 92 -5.91 -10.13 -6.81
CA TRP A 92 -4.60 -9.53 -7.06
C TRP A 92 -4.35 -9.52 -8.57
N ASP A 93 -3.86 -8.41 -9.11
CA ASP A 93 -3.68 -8.18 -10.53
C ASP A 93 -2.30 -8.57 -11.07
N GLY A 94 -1.49 -9.23 -10.23
CA GLY A 94 -0.15 -9.70 -10.59
C GLY A 94 0.94 -8.63 -10.50
N LYS A 95 0.67 -7.47 -9.90
CA LYS A 95 1.65 -6.37 -9.80
C LYS A 95 2.22 -6.17 -8.40
N ASN A 96 3.39 -5.54 -8.32
CA ASN A 96 3.96 -5.03 -7.06
C ASN A 96 3.36 -3.67 -6.67
N ASP A 97 3.79 -3.10 -5.54
CA ASP A 97 3.32 -1.78 -5.06
C ASP A 97 3.66 -0.63 -6.03
N ASP A 98 4.75 -0.75 -6.81
CA ASP A 98 5.14 0.22 -7.84
C ASP A 98 4.29 0.12 -9.14
N GLY A 99 3.37 -0.85 -9.22
CA GLY A 99 2.51 -1.07 -10.39
C GLY A 99 3.22 -1.80 -11.53
N GLU A 100 4.34 -2.47 -11.27
CA GLU A 100 5.07 -3.29 -12.23
C GLU A 100 4.55 -4.73 -12.21
N ASP A 101 4.46 -5.36 -13.39
CA ASP A 101 4.07 -6.77 -13.51
C ASP A 101 5.12 -7.70 -12.90
N LEU A 102 4.69 -8.57 -12.00
CA LEU A 102 5.54 -9.62 -11.44
C LEU A 102 5.64 -10.84 -12.36
N PRO A 103 6.75 -11.61 -12.29
CA PRO A 103 6.92 -12.80 -13.11
C PRO A 103 5.92 -13.90 -12.73
N ALA A 104 5.54 -14.70 -13.73
CA ALA A 104 4.74 -15.89 -13.50
C ALA A 104 5.43 -16.85 -12.52
N GLY A 105 4.62 -17.51 -11.68
CA GLY A 105 5.10 -18.43 -10.67
C GLY A 105 4.27 -18.41 -9.40
N LYS A 106 4.85 -19.01 -8.35
CA LYS A 106 4.22 -19.14 -7.03
C LYS A 106 4.44 -17.91 -6.17
N TYR A 107 3.35 -17.51 -5.53
CA TYR A 107 3.28 -16.48 -4.51
C TYR A 107 2.46 -17.02 -3.34
N HIS A 108 2.44 -16.30 -2.24
CA HIS A 108 1.70 -16.69 -1.05
C HIS A 108 0.96 -15.47 -0.50
N ALA A 109 -0.27 -15.64 -0.05
CA ALA A 109 -1.05 -14.55 0.55
C ALA A 109 -1.31 -14.84 2.02
N ARG A 110 -0.97 -13.88 2.88
CA ARG A 110 -1.24 -13.94 4.33
C ARG A 110 -1.47 -12.56 4.88
N GLY A 111 -2.12 -12.50 6.03
CA GLY A 111 -2.50 -11.24 6.63
C GLY A 111 -2.72 -11.32 8.13
N TYR A 112 -3.15 -10.17 8.65
CA TYR A 112 -3.54 -10.01 10.03
C TYR A 112 -4.90 -9.33 10.07
N LEU A 113 -5.75 -9.84 10.94
CA LEU A 113 -6.94 -9.12 11.36
C LEU A 113 -6.63 -8.42 12.69
N ILE A 114 -6.70 -7.10 12.67
CA ILE A 114 -6.27 -6.20 13.74
C ILE A 114 -7.52 -5.68 14.44
N GLY A 115 -7.72 -6.11 15.69
CA GLY A 115 -8.79 -5.60 16.53
C GLY A 115 -8.56 -4.14 16.93
N HIS A 116 -9.56 -3.54 17.58
CA HIS A 116 -9.56 -2.12 17.89
C HIS A 116 -8.38 -1.73 18.79
N SER A 117 -7.33 -1.24 18.13
CA SER A 117 -6.15 -0.67 18.75
C SER A 117 -6.44 0.76 19.18
N LYS A 118 -5.88 1.18 20.30
CA LYS A 118 -6.03 2.55 20.78
C LYS A 118 -4.71 3.27 20.60
N VAL A 119 -4.69 4.24 19.70
CA VAL A 119 -3.58 5.18 19.53
C VAL A 119 -3.85 6.42 20.36
N GLN A 120 -2.88 6.82 21.17
CA GLN A 120 -2.96 8.01 22.01
C GLN A 120 -1.72 8.86 21.82
N ASP A 121 -1.91 10.11 21.39
CA ASP A 121 -0.86 11.13 21.39
C ASP A 121 -0.56 11.56 22.85
N LEU A 122 0.69 11.43 23.27
CA LEU A 122 1.19 11.84 24.58
C LEU A 122 1.90 13.20 24.55
N GLY A 123 1.95 13.84 23.38
CA GLY A 123 2.55 15.13 23.13
C GLY A 123 4.06 15.08 22.97
N GLN A 124 4.66 16.27 23.05
CA GLN A 124 6.10 16.44 22.92
C GLN A 124 6.86 15.65 23.98
N ALA A 125 7.89 14.93 23.56
CA ALA A 125 8.72 14.10 24.40
C ALA A 125 10.21 14.40 24.21
N ALA A 126 11.01 13.98 25.18
CA ALA A 126 12.44 13.84 24.96
C ALA A 126 12.72 12.66 24.02
N ALA A 127 13.96 12.61 23.50
CA ALA A 127 14.43 11.47 22.73
C ALA A 127 14.21 10.14 23.48
N PRO A 128 13.91 9.05 22.77
CA PRO A 128 13.80 7.73 23.40
C PRO A 128 15.12 7.39 24.12
N PRO A 129 15.07 6.67 25.26
CA PRO A 129 16.27 6.16 25.90
C PRO A 129 17.04 5.27 24.91
N VAL A 130 18.33 5.53 24.74
CA VAL A 130 19.21 4.83 23.78
C VAL A 130 19.30 3.36 24.18
N GLU A 131 18.76 2.48 23.33
CA GLU A 131 19.12 1.07 23.27
C GLU A 131 19.56 0.80 21.82
N ASP A 132 20.67 0.08 21.69
CA ASP A 132 21.68 0.12 20.63
C ASP A 132 21.29 -0.49 19.28
N ASP A 133 20.01 -0.49 18.90
CA ASP A 133 19.57 -1.12 17.65
C ASP A 133 18.85 -0.12 16.72
N ALA A 134 19.50 0.14 15.58
CA ALA A 134 19.05 0.99 14.49
C ALA A 134 17.74 0.54 13.79
N THR A 135 17.03 -0.44 14.34
CA THR A 135 15.71 -0.93 13.90
C THR A 135 15.10 -1.72 15.06
N ALA A 136 14.77 -1.04 16.16
CA ALA A 136 14.14 -1.69 17.31
C ALA A 136 12.77 -2.26 16.88
N ASN A 137 12.66 -3.58 16.82
CA ASN A 137 11.39 -4.28 16.71
C ASN A 137 10.97 -4.76 18.10
N VAL A 138 9.68 -5.06 18.27
CA VAL A 138 9.13 -5.56 19.52
C VAL A 138 8.37 -6.85 19.30
N LYS A 139 8.69 -7.87 20.11
CA LYS A 139 7.97 -9.15 20.12
C LYS A 139 6.63 -9.01 20.82
N VAL A 140 5.56 -9.30 20.09
CA VAL A 140 4.18 -9.28 20.56
C VAL A 140 3.58 -10.67 20.41
N LYS A 141 2.94 -11.15 21.47
CA LYS A 141 2.21 -12.41 21.46
C LYS A 141 0.78 -12.15 21.02
N LEU A 142 0.37 -12.77 19.93
CA LEU A 142 -0.94 -12.55 19.33
C LEU A 142 -2.02 -13.40 19.99
N THR A 143 -3.27 -13.01 19.71
CA THR A 143 -4.42 -13.86 20.02
C THR A 143 -4.42 -15.04 19.05
N PRO A 144 -4.59 -16.30 19.51
CA PRO A 144 -4.69 -17.44 18.60
C PRO A 144 -5.85 -17.25 17.63
N ASN A 145 -5.62 -17.51 16.36
CA ASN A 145 -6.70 -17.70 15.41
C ASN A 145 -7.18 -19.15 15.55
N PRO A 146 -8.39 -19.44 16.03
CA PRO A 146 -8.88 -20.83 16.17
C PRO A 146 -9.11 -21.54 14.83
N LEU A 147 -9.12 -20.81 13.71
CA LEU A 147 -9.16 -21.38 12.36
C LEU A 147 -7.78 -21.84 11.88
N ALA A 148 -6.72 -21.28 12.47
CA ALA A 148 -5.35 -21.73 12.28
C ALA A 148 -5.00 -22.66 13.44
N ASN A 149 -4.29 -23.76 13.17
CA ASN A 149 -3.83 -24.66 14.22
C ASN A 149 -2.57 -24.11 14.93
N ASP A 150 -2.57 -22.80 15.23
CA ASP A 150 -1.39 -22.06 15.69
C ASP A 150 -1.44 -21.78 17.20
N GLU A 151 -0.45 -22.28 17.93
CA GLU A 151 -0.27 -21.96 19.35
C GLU A 151 0.28 -20.53 19.52
N ARG A 152 -0.62 -19.54 19.66
CA ARG A 152 -0.32 -18.13 20.01
C ARG A 152 0.92 -17.57 19.28
N PRO A 153 0.80 -17.23 17.98
CA PRO A 153 1.95 -16.76 17.20
C PRO A 153 2.59 -15.52 17.83
N ILE A 154 3.92 -15.46 17.79
CA ILE A 154 4.69 -14.27 18.15
C ILE A 154 5.04 -13.54 16.86
N VAL A 155 4.76 -12.24 16.81
CA VAL A 155 5.13 -11.38 15.69
C VAL A 155 6.12 -10.31 16.16
N ASP A 156 7.07 -9.99 15.30
CA ASP A 156 7.98 -8.86 15.46
C ASP A 156 7.37 -7.62 14.79
N LEU A 157 7.04 -6.61 15.61
CA LEU A 157 6.46 -5.36 15.14
C LEU A 157 7.50 -4.24 15.11
N GLY A 158 7.42 -3.40 14.08
CA GLY A 158 8.19 -2.18 13.93
C GLY A 158 7.29 -1.00 13.58
N VAL A 159 7.90 0.16 13.32
CA VAL A 159 7.21 1.34 12.83
C VAL A 159 7.75 1.66 11.43
N GLY A 160 6.83 1.82 10.48
CA GLY A 160 7.10 2.38 9.17
C GLY A 160 6.62 3.82 9.11
N PHE A 161 7.17 4.59 8.19
CA PHE A 161 6.65 5.90 7.83
C PHE A 161 6.93 6.19 6.35
N ASP A 162 6.07 7.00 5.77
CA ASP A 162 6.05 7.45 4.38
C ASP A 162 5.62 8.94 4.33
N GLU A 163 5.14 9.40 3.18
CA GLU A 163 4.72 10.80 3.00
C GLU A 163 3.38 11.08 3.70
N GLU A 164 2.55 10.06 3.86
CA GLU A 164 1.22 10.09 4.46
C GLU A 164 1.28 10.07 5.99
N GLY A 165 2.29 9.42 6.56
CA GLY A 165 2.55 9.48 7.99
C GLY A 165 3.31 8.28 8.50
N SER A 166 2.83 7.68 9.59
CA SER A 166 3.46 6.50 10.17
C SER A 166 2.45 5.46 10.61
N PHE A 167 2.90 4.22 10.60
CA PHE A 167 2.09 3.05 10.84
C PHE A 167 2.89 1.96 11.57
N LEU A 168 2.19 1.16 12.36
CA LEU A 168 2.71 -0.09 12.87
C LEU A 168 2.82 -1.07 11.72
N LYS A 169 3.91 -1.82 11.66
CA LYS A 169 4.11 -2.84 10.63
C LYS A 169 4.74 -4.11 11.20
N THR A 170 4.60 -5.21 10.49
CA THR A 170 5.44 -6.39 10.69
C THR A 170 6.87 -6.14 10.22
N ILE A 171 7.81 -6.97 10.66
CA ILE A 171 9.21 -6.89 10.24
C ILE A 171 9.41 -7.13 8.73
N ASP A 172 8.53 -7.91 8.10
CA ASP A 172 8.54 -8.16 6.65
C ASP A 172 7.92 -7.01 5.83
N GLY A 173 7.40 -5.98 6.51
CA GLY A 173 7.00 -4.71 5.88
C GLY A 173 5.50 -4.46 5.80
N LEU A 174 4.64 -5.42 6.15
CA LEU A 174 3.19 -5.28 6.01
C LEU A 174 2.64 -4.21 6.98
N PRO A 175 2.02 -3.13 6.48
CA PRO A 175 1.36 -2.13 7.33
C PRO A 175 0.15 -2.72 8.04
N LEU A 176 -0.03 -2.41 9.33
CA LEU A 176 -1.05 -3.01 10.20
C LEU A 176 -2.04 -1.99 10.75
N CYS A 177 -1.55 -0.86 11.26
CA CYS A 177 -2.42 0.21 11.74
C CYS A 177 -1.72 1.57 11.68
N THR A 178 -2.48 2.60 11.32
CA THR A 178 -2.00 3.98 11.26
C THR A 178 -1.80 4.51 12.68
N ILE A 179 -0.66 5.16 12.90
CA ILE A 179 -0.29 5.78 14.18
C ILE A 179 -0.56 7.28 14.13
N SER A 180 -0.10 7.93 13.06
CA SER A 180 -0.33 9.37 12.85
C SER A 180 -0.19 9.71 11.37
N GLU A 181 -0.91 10.76 10.94
CA GLU A 181 -0.78 11.38 9.62
C GLU A 181 0.26 12.52 9.66
N THR A 182 1.29 12.40 10.51
CA THR A 182 2.31 13.45 10.64
C THR A 182 3.28 13.36 9.46
N PRO A 183 3.37 14.38 8.59
CA PRO A 183 4.25 14.31 7.43
C PRO A 183 5.71 14.61 7.80
N ASN A 184 6.62 14.35 6.87
CA ASN A 184 8.04 14.70 6.97
C ASN A 184 8.76 14.07 8.17
N LEU A 185 8.33 12.87 8.58
CA LEU A 185 9.05 12.11 9.59
C LEU A 185 10.44 11.76 9.03
N ILE A 186 11.48 11.97 9.85
CA ILE A 186 12.85 11.59 9.50
C ILE A 186 13.28 10.33 10.25
N ARG A 187 12.61 10.03 11.37
CA ARG A 187 12.92 8.88 12.20
C ARG A 187 11.72 8.50 13.06
N THR A 188 11.55 7.19 13.23
CA THR A 188 10.64 6.62 14.22
C THR A 188 11.36 5.59 15.08
N SER A 189 10.91 5.42 16.32
CA SER A 189 11.34 4.30 17.16
C SER A 189 10.16 3.74 17.94
N ILE A 190 10.29 2.49 18.38
CA ILE A 190 9.26 1.76 19.12
C ILE A 190 9.90 1.09 20.32
N LYS A 191 9.19 1.11 21.45
CA LYS A 191 9.58 0.42 22.67
C LYS A 191 8.37 -0.26 23.29
N LYS A 192 8.59 -1.45 23.82
CA LYS A 192 7.57 -2.17 24.57
C LYS A 192 7.18 -1.39 25.83
N ASN A 193 5.89 -1.24 26.05
CA ASN A 193 5.33 -0.66 27.27
C ASN A 193 4.35 -1.68 27.86
N GLY A 194 4.88 -2.75 28.46
CA GLY A 194 4.10 -3.90 28.91
C GLY A 194 3.77 -4.89 27.78
N GLU A 195 2.93 -5.88 28.04
CA GLU A 195 2.68 -6.97 27.08
C GLU A 195 1.77 -6.58 25.91
N LYS A 196 0.89 -5.60 26.12
CA LYS A 196 -0.23 -5.25 25.24
C LYS A 196 -0.16 -3.84 24.68
N SER A 197 0.95 -3.15 24.91
CA SER A 197 1.16 -1.80 24.44
C SER A 197 2.61 -1.51 24.11
N VAL A 198 2.78 -0.57 23.20
CA VAL A 198 4.06 -0.02 22.79
C VAL A 198 3.97 1.50 22.84
N ASP A 199 5.10 2.11 23.09
CA ASP A 199 5.27 3.54 22.89
C ASP A 199 6.11 3.76 21.64
N VAL A 200 5.70 4.73 20.83
CA VAL A 200 6.34 5.10 19.57
C VAL A 200 6.80 6.55 19.67
N TRP A 201 8.04 6.81 19.29
CA TRP A 201 8.56 8.17 19.15
C TRP A 201 8.65 8.49 17.67
N GLN A 202 8.16 9.66 17.29
CA GLN A 202 8.21 10.22 15.95
C GLN A 202 9.01 11.51 15.98
N ASP A 203 9.98 11.62 15.09
CA ASP A 203 10.89 12.76 14.97
C ASP A 203 10.71 13.36 13.57
N ASP A 204 10.24 14.61 13.51
CA ASP A 204 10.08 15.39 12.28
C ASP A 204 11.27 16.33 12.01
N GLY A 205 12.35 16.22 12.81
CA GLY A 205 13.52 17.09 12.76
C GLY A 205 13.36 18.41 13.52
N THR A 206 12.14 18.77 13.94
CA THR A 206 11.83 19.95 14.76
C THR A 206 11.44 19.55 16.18
N ARG A 207 10.65 18.50 16.33
CA ARG A 207 10.14 17.99 17.60
C ARG A 207 10.07 16.47 17.58
N ILE A 208 10.12 15.91 18.78
CA ILE A 208 9.84 14.50 19.01
C ILE A 208 8.49 14.41 19.70
N VAL A 209 7.57 13.65 19.12
CA VAL A 209 6.24 13.35 19.68
C VAL A 209 6.19 11.88 20.07
N ARG A 210 5.55 11.58 21.20
CA ARG A 210 5.36 10.20 21.66
C ARG A 210 3.91 9.79 21.54
N PHE A 211 3.69 8.63 20.94
CA PHE A 211 2.40 7.96 20.89
C PHE A 211 2.42 6.71 21.76
N ARG A 212 1.26 6.34 22.29
CA ARG A 212 1.01 5.05 22.93
C ARG A 212 -0.01 4.28 22.13
N ILE A 213 0.36 3.07 21.72
CA ILE A 213 -0.52 2.14 21.02
C ILE A 213 -0.85 1.01 21.98
N SER A 214 -2.13 0.81 22.26
CA SER A 214 -2.63 -0.22 23.19
C SER A 214 -3.51 -1.24 22.47
N ASN A 215 -3.64 -2.43 23.07
CA ASN A 215 -4.34 -3.59 22.51
C ASN A 215 -3.64 -4.22 21.28
N ILE A 216 -2.32 -4.08 21.16
CA ILE A 216 -1.55 -4.65 20.04
C ILE A 216 -1.55 -6.18 20.02
N ASP A 217 -1.96 -6.82 21.12
CA ASP A 217 -2.16 -8.27 21.24
C ASP A 217 -3.51 -8.74 20.68
N LYS A 218 -4.47 -7.82 20.47
CA LYS A 218 -5.75 -8.10 19.82
C LYS A 218 -5.59 -8.14 18.31
N MET A 219 -4.79 -9.09 17.86
CA MET A 219 -4.53 -9.33 16.45
C MET A 219 -4.45 -10.83 16.24
N MET A 220 -4.99 -11.30 15.11
CA MET A 220 -4.97 -12.70 14.69
C MET A 220 -4.33 -12.79 13.31
N ALA A 221 -3.30 -13.63 13.18
CA ALA A 221 -2.74 -13.95 11.87
C ALA A 221 -3.68 -14.90 11.11
N PHE A 222 -3.72 -14.78 9.79
CA PHE A 222 -4.42 -15.71 8.91
C PHE A 222 -3.63 -15.94 7.62
N ASP A 223 -3.86 -17.08 7.02
CA ASP A 223 -3.20 -17.56 5.82
C ASP A 223 -4.25 -17.78 4.73
N CYS A 224 -4.01 -17.25 3.53
CA CYS A 224 -4.89 -17.39 2.37
C CYS A 224 -4.40 -18.46 1.39
N GLY A 225 -3.25 -19.07 1.67
CA GLY A 225 -2.62 -20.10 0.86
C GLY A 225 -1.74 -19.59 -0.29
N ASP A 226 -1.28 -20.56 -1.07
CA ASP A 226 -0.45 -20.34 -2.25
C ASP A 226 -1.27 -19.87 -3.44
N LEU A 227 -0.67 -18.97 -4.21
CA LEU A 227 -1.20 -18.37 -5.42
C LEU A 227 -0.30 -18.72 -6.61
N GLU A 228 -0.90 -19.05 -7.74
CA GLU A 228 -0.17 -19.28 -9.00
C GLU A 228 -0.48 -18.15 -9.99
N LEU A 229 0.51 -17.32 -10.28
CA LEU A 229 0.43 -16.27 -11.29
C LEU A 229 0.85 -16.83 -12.65
N LYS A 230 0.00 -16.68 -13.67
CA LYS A 230 0.18 -17.25 -15.02
C LYS A 230 0.68 -16.24 -16.05
#